data_AF-A0A2H6HUY9-F1
#
_entry.id   AF-A0A2H6HUY9-F1
#
_cell.length_a   1.000
_cell.length_b   1.000
_cell.length_c   1.000
_cell.angle_alpha   90.00
_cell.angle_beta   90.00
_cell.angle_gamma   90.00
#
_symmetry.space_group_name_H-M   'P 1'
#
loop_
_entity.id
_entity.type
_entity.pdbx_description
1 polymer ?
#
loop_
_entity_poly.entity_id
_entity_poly.type
_entity_poly.pdbx_seq_one_letter_code
_entity_poly.pdbx_strand_id
1 'polypeptide(L)'
;MKPQLRAILRAALHGPANLMFPMISTLEELFAAKEILAEVHGDLDADGVEFDRDVPVGMMVEVPSVALLASQFAPHVDFFSIGTNDLVQFTMAVDRGNEQVAGLHQPFNPAVLNLIQMTADAAHMAQIPVSICGEMAGQPLATLLLMGLGLDELSTSPSLVPEVKKLILSSTMVDARKLAEESLRMNTAPQVREHLLEYMKSRFSNLPIWFEPGT
;
A
#
# COMPACT_ATOMS: atom_id res chain seq x y z
N MET A 1 4.78 22.28 -4.82
CA MET A 1 3.54 21.53 -5.11
C MET A 1 2.91 21.93 -6.45
N LYS A 2 2.40 23.17 -6.63
CA LYS A 2 1.69 23.58 -7.87
C LYS A 2 2.39 23.23 -9.20
N PRO A 3 3.71 23.44 -9.39
CA PRO A 3 4.38 23.08 -10.66
C PRO A 3 4.30 21.58 -10.99
N GLN A 4 4.35 20.70 -9.97
CA GLN A 4 4.24 19.26 -10.15
C GLN A 4 2.81 18.85 -10.52
N LEU A 5 1.80 19.40 -9.83
CA LEU A 5 0.39 19.14 -10.15
C LEU A 5 0.07 19.56 -11.60
N ARG A 6 0.50 20.77 -12.00
CA ARG A 6 0.38 21.25 -13.39
C ARG A 6 1.02 20.30 -14.40
N ALA A 7 2.20 19.77 -14.08
CA ALA A 7 2.90 18.84 -14.95
C ALA A 7 2.15 17.51 -15.08
N ILE A 8 1.65 16.95 -13.97
CA ILE A 8 0.92 15.67 -13.94
C ILE A 8 -0.36 15.78 -14.77
N LEU A 9 -1.18 16.81 -14.56
CA LEU A 9 -2.46 16.98 -15.27
C LEU A 9 -2.28 17.14 -16.79
N ARG A 10 -1.21 17.83 -17.21
CA ARG A 10 -0.87 17.96 -18.62
C ARG A 10 -0.33 16.66 -19.20
N ALA A 11 0.47 15.92 -18.43
CA ALA A 11 1.00 14.63 -18.86
C ALA A 11 -0.11 13.57 -19.02
N ALA A 12 -1.15 13.64 -18.20
CA ALA A 12 -2.30 12.72 -18.23
C ALA A 12 -3.08 12.76 -19.57
N LEU A 13 -2.98 13.83 -20.37
CA LEU A 13 -3.51 13.84 -21.74
C LEU A 13 -2.86 12.80 -22.67
N HIS A 14 -1.67 12.33 -22.32
CA HIS A 14 -0.88 11.42 -23.15
C HIS A 14 -0.99 9.96 -22.70
N GLY A 15 -1.77 9.66 -21.66
CA GLY A 15 -2.00 8.30 -21.17
C GLY A 15 -2.57 8.28 -19.75
N PRO A 16 -3.12 7.13 -19.31
CA PRO A 16 -3.72 7.01 -18.00
C PRO A 16 -2.70 7.33 -16.91
N ALA A 17 -3.06 8.27 -16.04
CA ALA A 17 -2.27 8.66 -14.90
C ALA A 17 -3.18 8.80 -13.68
N ASN A 18 -2.66 8.44 -12.51
CA ASN A 18 -3.30 8.67 -11.23
C ASN A 18 -2.44 9.65 -10.44
N LEU A 19 -3.09 10.55 -9.70
CA LEU A 19 -2.44 11.49 -8.80
C LEU A 19 -2.62 11.00 -7.37
N MET A 20 -1.56 11.03 -6.57
CA MET A 20 -1.62 10.59 -5.19
C MET A 20 -0.88 11.55 -4.27
N PHE A 21 -1.49 11.89 -3.13
CA PHE A 21 -0.85 12.70 -2.10
C PHE A 21 -0.16 11.80 -1.05
N PRO A 22 1.16 11.96 -0.84
CA PRO A 22 1.88 11.29 0.24
C PRO A 22 1.76 12.07 1.56
N MET A 23 2.08 11.41 2.67
CA MET A 23 2.28 11.96 4.01
C MET A 23 1.09 12.75 4.56
N ILE A 24 -0.12 12.44 4.09
CA ILE A 24 -1.34 12.93 4.70
C ILE A 24 -1.47 12.30 6.09
N SER A 25 -1.80 13.12 7.09
CA SER A 25 -2.01 12.67 8.47
C SER A 25 -3.40 13.02 9.00
N THR A 26 -4.05 14.03 8.40
CA THR A 26 -5.36 14.57 8.78
C THR A 26 -6.26 14.84 7.55
N LEU A 27 -7.57 14.94 7.77
CA LEU A 27 -8.52 15.27 6.69
C LEU A 27 -8.35 16.71 6.22
N GLU A 28 -8.00 17.62 7.12
CA GLU A 28 -7.71 19.02 6.82
C GLU A 28 -6.55 19.14 5.82
N GLU A 29 -5.49 18.34 5.97
CA GLU A 29 -4.39 18.29 5.01
C GLU A 29 -4.83 17.75 3.66
N LEU A 30 -5.67 16.70 3.63
CA LEU A 30 -6.22 16.17 2.37
C LEU A 30 -7.05 17.25 1.65
N PHE A 31 -7.93 17.95 2.36
CA PHE A 31 -8.75 19.01 1.78
C PHE A 31 -7.89 20.17 1.28
N ALA A 32 -6.91 20.63 2.05
CA ALA A 32 -5.99 21.67 1.62
C ALA A 32 -5.19 21.26 0.36
N ALA A 33 -4.77 20.00 0.26
CA ALA A 33 -4.11 19.49 -0.93
C ALA A 33 -5.04 19.49 -2.17
N LYS A 34 -6.30 19.09 -1.99
CA LYS A 34 -7.33 19.12 -3.05
C LYS A 34 -7.73 20.55 -3.45
N GLU A 35 -7.75 21.50 -2.53
CA GLU A 35 -7.95 22.92 -2.83
C GLU A 35 -6.84 23.45 -3.73
N ILE A 36 -5.57 23.12 -3.43
CA ILE A 36 -4.45 23.53 -4.28
C ILE A 36 -4.51 22.87 -5.66
N LEU A 37 -5.02 21.64 -5.77
CA LEU A 37 -5.29 21.00 -7.06
C LEU A 37 -6.38 21.75 -7.85
N ALA A 38 -7.47 22.16 -7.18
CA ALA A 38 -8.53 22.95 -7.80
C ALA A 38 -8.04 24.33 -8.27
N GLU A 39 -7.19 25.00 -7.48
CA GLU A 39 -6.52 26.23 -7.92
C GLU A 39 -5.69 26.01 -9.18
N VAL A 40 -4.96 24.89 -9.25
CA VAL A 40 -4.15 24.54 -10.42
C VAL A 40 -5.01 24.31 -11.67
N HIS A 41 -6.21 23.71 -11.54
CA HIS A 41 -7.16 23.63 -12.64
C HIS A 41 -7.55 25.02 -13.15
N GLY A 42 -7.89 25.93 -12.23
CA GLY A 42 -8.21 27.32 -12.58
C GLY A 42 -7.04 28.07 -13.25
N ASP A 43 -5.82 27.87 -12.75
CA ASP A 43 -4.62 28.47 -13.34
C ASP A 43 -4.37 27.95 -14.77
N LEU A 44 -4.59 26.64 -15.04
CA LEU A 44 -4.42 26.07 -16.39
C LEU A 44 -5.51 26.56 -17.36
N ASP A 45 -6.74 26.71 -16.86
CA ASP A 45 -7.86 27.28 -17.61
C ASP A 45 -7.62 28.73 -18.01
N ALA A 46 -7.16 29.55 -17.06
CA ALA A 46 -6.83 30.95 -17.31
C ALA A 46 -5.69 31.11 -18.35
N ASP A 47 -4.73 30.18 -18.34
CA ASP A 47 -3.61 30.16 -19.29
C ASP A 47 -4.00 29.55 -20.66
N GLY A 48 -5.21 29.01 -20.81
CA GLY A 48 -5.66 28.33 -22.03
C GLY A 48 -4.86 27.06 -22.34
N VAL A 49 -4.31 26.40 -21.32
CA VAL A 49 -3.51 25.18 -21.45
C VAL A 49 -4.44 23.98 -21.32
N GLU A 50 -4.40 23.06 -22.28
CA GLU A 50 -5.13 21.80 -22.21
C GLU A 50 -4.56 20.88 -21.11
N PHE A 51 -5.42 20.20 -20.36
CA PHE A 51 -5.06 19.21 -19.35
C PHE A 51 -6.23 18.23 -19.09
N ASP A 52 -5.92 17.09 -18.48
CA ASP A 52 -6.94 16.14 -18.03
C ASP A 52 -7.50 16.59 -16.66
N ARG A 53 -8.81 16.79 -16.60
CA ARG A 53 -9.52 17.23 -15.38
C ARG A 53 -9.96 16.08 -14.48
N ASP A 54 -10.07 14.89 -15.06
CA ASP A 54 -10.70 13.72 -14.46
C ASP A 54 -9.64 12.70 -13.98
N VAL A 55 -8.39 13.16 -13.81
CA VAL A 55 -7.30 12.39 -13.22
C VAL A 55 -7.73 11.88 -11.84
N PRO A 56 -7.76 10.55 -11.61
CA PRO A 56 -8.10 10.00 -10.29
C PRO A 56 -7.14 10.50 -9.21
N VAL A 57 -7.70 10.94 -8.10
CA VAL A 57 -6.97 11.49 -6.95
C VAL A 57 -7.07 10.53 -5.77
N GLY A 58 -5.97 9.84 -5.51
CA GLY A 58 -5.80 8.97 -4.36
C GLY A 58 -4.94 9.58 -3.26
N MET A 59 -4.68 8.79 -2.24
CA MET A 59 -3.72 9.12 -1.19
C MET A 59 -2.89 7.91 -0.76
N MET A 60 -1.69 8.17 -0.28
CA MET A 60 -0.88 7.15 0.37
C MET A 60 -1.33 6.99 1.83
N VAL A 61 -1.61 5.76 2.24
CA VAL A 61 -1.89 5.39 3.63
C VAL A 61 -0.60 4.89 4.24
N GLU A 62 0.18 5.82 4.76
CA GLU A 62 1.50 5.56 5.34
C GLU A 62 1.68 6.10 6.77
N VAL A 63 0.67 6.84 7.27
CA VAL A 63 0.63 7.34 8.65
C VAL A 63 -0.41 6.53 9.44
N PRO A 64 -0.09 6.02 10.64
CA PRO A 64 -1.03 5.19 11.42
C PRO A 64 -2.37 5.89 11.72
N SER A 65 -2.37 7.21 11.92
CA SER A 65 -3.62 7.98 12.11
C SER A 65 -4.57 7.87 10.93
N VAL A 66 -4.04 7.83 9.70
CA VAL A 66 -4.84 7.67 8.47
C VAL A 66 -5.39 6.26 8.39
N ALA A 67 -4.58 5.22 8.67
CA ALA A 67 -5.06 3.84 8.67
C ALA A 67 -6.18 3.62 9.71
N LEU A 68 -6.04 4.21 10.92
CA LEU A 68 -7.08 4.17 11.96
C LEU A 68 -8.38 4.86 11.55
N LEU A 69 -8.29 5.90 10.72
CA LEU A 69 -9.42 6.71 10.27
C LEU A 69 -9.76 6.48 8.80
N ALA A 70 -9.29 5.39 8.18
CA ALA A 70 -9.36 5.18 6.73
C ALA A 70 -10.79 5.28 6.19
N SER A 71 -11.79 4.84 6.96
CA SER A 71 -13.22 4.96 6.63
C SER A 71 -13.71 6.40 6.47
N GLN A 72 -13.06 7.37 7.14
CA GLN A 72 -13.37 8.80 7.02
C GLN A 72 -12.68 9.42 5.81
N PHE A 73 -11.52 8.89 5.40
CA PHE A 73 -10.78 9.36 4.22
C PHE A 73 -11.34 8.80 2.91
N ALA A 74 -11.80 7.54 2.93
CA ALA A 74 -12.17 6.81 1.71
C ALA A 74 -13.26 7.52 0.85
N PRO A 75 -14.29 8.18 1.41
CA PRO A 75 -15.27 8.92 0.61
C PRO A 75 -14.71 10.16 -0.11
N HIS A 76 -13.47 10.56 0.17
CA HIS A 76 -12.86 11.80 -0.33
C HIS A 76 -11.73 11.57 -1.33
N VAL A 77 -11.43 10.31 -1.67
CA VAL A 77 -10.39 9.94 -2.63
C VAL A 77 -10.89 8.83 -3.55
N ASP A 78 -10.25 8.67 -4.70
CA ASP A 78 -10.63 7.68 -5.70
C ASP A 78 -9.95 6.32 -5.48
N PHE A 79 -8.88 6.26 -4.69
CA PHE A 79 -8.15 5.03 -4.34
C PHE A 79 -7.21 5.24 -3.15
N PHE A 80 -6.78 4.13 -2.54
CA PHE A 80 -5.69 4.10 -1.58
C PHE A 80 -4.46 3.37 -2.13
N SER A 81 -3.28 3.81 -1.68
CA SER A 81 -2.04 3.01 -1.75
C SER A 81 -1.37 2.96 -0.39
N ILE A 82 -1.19 1.78 0.16
CA ILE A 82 -0.51 1.62 1.44
C ILE A 82 1.00 1.72 1.23
N GLY A 83 1.63 2.71 1.85
CA GLY A 83 3.08 2.86 1.87
C GLY A 83 3.69 2.09 3.04
N THR A 84 4.07 0.82 2.83
CA THR A 84 4.44 -0.05 3.97
C THR A 84 5.67 0.41 4.71
N ASN A 85 6.61 1.03 4.00
CA ASN A 85 7.88 1.45 4.57
C ASN A 85 7.66 2.44 5.72
N ASP A 86 6.93 3.52 5.46
CA ASP A 86 6.66 4.56 6.42
C ASP A 86 5.57 4.14 7.42
N LEU A 87 4.57 3.34 6.98
CA LEU A 87 3.57 2.78 7.88
C LEU A 87 4.21 1.92 8.99
N VAL A 88 5.15 1.04 8.63
CA VAL A 88 5.88 0.20 9.60
C VAL A 88 6.75 1.08 10.50
N GLN A 89 7.51 2.00 9.93
CA GLN A 89 8.37 2.91 10.68
C GLN A 89 7.60 3.71 11.74
N PHE A 90 6.48 4.33 11.37
CA PHE A 90 5.68 5.13 12.32
C PHE A 90 4.89 4.28 13.30
N THR A 91 4.40 3.10 12.89
CA THR A 91 3.70 2.18 13.80
C THR A 91 4.64 1.60 14.86
N MET A 92 5.87 1.25 14.44
CA MET A 92 6.88 0.66 15.33
C MET A 92 7.70 1.71 16.07
N ALA A 93 7.59 2.99 15.69
CA ALA A 93 8.44 4.09 16.15
C ALA A 93 9.94 3.79 15.96
N VAL A 94 10.30 3.23 14.79
CA VAL A 94 11.66 2.79 14.46
C VAL A 94 12.11 3.44 13.15
N ASP A 95 13.16 4.24 13.23
CA ASP A 95 13.83 4.78 12.04
C ASP A 95 14.65 3.68 11.35
N ARG A 96 14.24 3.29 10.14
CA ARG A 96 14.95 2.28 9.33
C ARG A 96 16.34 2.74 8.87
N GLY A 97 16.58 4.05 8.80
CA GLY A 97 17.88 4.62 8.45
C GLY A 97 18.87 4.58 9.60
N ASN A 98 18.41 4.28 10.82
CA ASN A 98 19.26 4.17 11.98
C ASN A 98 19.67 2.71 12.21
N GLU A 99 20.91 2.37 11.86
CA GLU A 99 21.47 1.01 11.98
C GLU A 99 21.35 0.42 13.40
N GLN A 100 21.31 1.25 14.44
CA GLN A 100 21.19 0.78 15.84
C GLN A 100 19.82 0.19 16.15
N VAL A 101 18.78 0.60 15.43
CA VAL A 101 17.38 0.20 15.68
C VAL A 101 16.72 -0.43 14.46
N ALA A 102 17.37 -0.48 13.30
CA ALA A 102 16.82 -1.07 12.08
C ALA A 102 16.34 -2.53 12.27
N GLY A 103 16.97 -3.29 13.16
CA GLY A 103 16.52 -4.65 13.53
C GLY A 103 15.16 -4.72 14.24
N LEU A 104 14.61 -3.59 14.69
CA LEU A 104 13.28 -3.45 15.29
C LEU A 104 12.20 -3.13 14.25
N HIS A 105 12.56 -2.95 12.97
CA HIS A 105 11.62 -2.77 11.88
C HIS A 105 10.89 -4.10 11.60
N GLN A 106 9.60 -4.18 11.93
CA GLN A 106 8.82 -5.42 11.91
C GLN A 106 7.61 -5.30 10.98
N PRO A 107 7.75 -5.57 9.67
CA PRO A 107 6.63 -5.48 8.72
C PRO A 107 5.53 -6.51 8.98
N PHE A 108 5.87 -7.65 9.59
CA PHE A 108 4.92 -8.70 9.98
C PHE A 108 4.37 -8.53 11.40
N ASN A 109 4.58 -7.36 12.03
CA ASN A 109 4.00 -7.11 13.36
C ASN A 109 2.46 -7.10 13.26
N PRO A 110 1.74 -7.80 14.16
CA PRO A 110 0.27 -7.81 14.14
C PRO A 110 -0.37 -6.41 14.12
N ALA A 111 0.23 -5.40 14.75
CA ALA A 111 -0.29 -4.03 14.69
C ALA A 111 -0.28 -3.48 13.24
N VAL A 112 0.82 -3.68 12.51
CA VAL A 112 0.92 -3.27 11.09
C VAL A 112 -0.08 -4.02 10.23
N LEU A 113 -0.22 -5.34 10.42
CA LEU A 113 -1.15 -6.15 9.65
C LEU A 113 -2.61 -5.73 9.89
N ASN A 114 -2.96 -5.39 11.14
CA ASN A 114 -4.29 -4.85 11.46
C ASN A 114 -4.52 -3.50 10.78
N LEU A 115 -3.53 -2.59 10.75
CA LEU A 115 -3.66 -1.32 10.03
C LEU A 115 -3.85 -1.52 8.52
N ILE A 116 -3.16 -2.51 7.94
CA ILE A 116 -3.34 -2.89 6.53
C ILE A 116 -4.78 -3.40 6.30
N GLN A 117 -5.26 -4.35 7.12
CA GLN A 117 -6.61 -4.90 7.02
C GLN A 117 -7.68 -3.80 7.17
N MET A 118 -7.56 -2.95 8.18
CA MET A 118 -8.48 -1.83 8.42
C MET A 118 -8.55 -0.89 7.22
N THR A 119 -7.41 -0.61 6.58
CA THR A 119 -7.35 0.24 5.40
C THR A 119 -8.04 -0.42 4.20
N ALA A 120 -7.79 -1.72 3.99
CA ALA A 120 -8.41 -2.46 2.90
C ALA A 120 -9.93 -2.58 3.07
N ASP A 121 -10.39 -2.91 4.28
CA ASP A 121 -11.80 -3.00 4.61
C ASP A 121 -12.51 -1.66 4.38
N ALA A 122 -11.89 -0.56 4.82
CA ALA A 122 -12.42 0.80 4.60
C ALA A 122 -12.54 1.16 3.12
N ALA A 123 -11.53 0.82 2.31
CA ALA A 123 -11.54 1.06 0.86
C ALA A 123 -12.69 0.29 0.19
N HIS A 124 -12.81 -1.01 0.48
CA HIS A 124 -13.86 -1.86 -0.08
C HIS A 124 -15.25 -1.43 0.36
N MET A 125 -15.43 -0.99 1.61
CA MET A 125 -16.69 -0.41 2.09
C MET A 125 -17.08 0.86 1.33
N ALA A 126 -16.11 1.68 0.94
CA ALA A 126 -16.32 2.88 0.12
C ALA A 126 -16.32 2.60 -1.38
N GLN A 127 -16.15 1.34 -1.80
CA GLN A 127 -16.08 0.91 -3.19
C GLN A 127 -14.93 1.56 -4.00
N ILE A 128 -13.81 1.86 -3.34
CA ILE A 128 -12.58 2.32 -3.98
C ILE A 128 -11.51 1.23 -3.93
N PRO A 129 -10.62 1.13 -4.95
CA PRO A 129 -9.54 0.16 -4.94
C PRO A 129 -8.46 0.51 -3.91
N VAL A 130 -7.81 -0.52 -3.38
CA VAL A 130 -6.68 -0.40 -2.46
C VAL A 130 -5.46 -1.18 -2.98
N SER A 131 -4.35 -0.46 -3.09
CA SER A 131 -3.06 -1.02 -3.48
C SER A 131 -2.07 -0.98 -2.32
N ILE A 132 -0.95 -1.66 -2.47
CA ILE A 132 0.17 -1.59 -1.54
C ILE A 132 1.48 -1.45 -2.30
N CYS A 133 2.32 -0.51 -1.86
CA CYS A 133 3.65 -0.28 -2.39
C CYS A 133 4.69 -0.31 -1.28
N GLY A 134 5.97 -0.36 -1.68
CA GLY A 134 7.09 -0.50 -0.75
C GLY A 134 7.63 -1.93 -0.74
N GLU A 135 8.55 -2.20 0.17
CA GLU A 135 9.34 -3.45 0.12
C GLU A 135 8.47 -4.69 0.34
N MET A 136 7.44 -4.59 1.19
CA MET A 136 6.57 -5.72 1.53
C MET A 136 5.79 -6.24 0.31
N ALA A 137 5.40 -5.36 -0.62
CA ALA A 137 4.67 -5.74 -1.83
C ALA A 137 5.50 -6.63 -2.78
N GLY A 138 6.83 -6.56 -2.68
CA GLY A 138 7.76 -7.40 -3.44
C GLY A 138 8.21 -8.66 -2.73
N GLN A 139 7.87 -8.84 -1.46
CA GLN A 139 8.35 -9.99 -0.68
C GLN A 139 7.50 -11.23 -1.00
N PRO A 140 8.13 -12.32 -1.51
CA PRO A 140 7.41 -13.57 -1.78
C PRO A 140 6.67 -14.09 -0.55
N LEU A 141 7.28 -13.97 0.63
CA LEU A 141 6.69 -14.40 1.91
C LEU A 141 5.40 -13.66 2.26
N ALA A 142 5.27 -12.39 1.87
CA ALA A 142 4.11 -11.55 2.17
C ALA A 142 2.99 -11.67 1.12
N THR A 143 3.27 -12.21 -0.06
CA THR A 143 2.35 -12.13 -1.22
C THR A 143 0.95 -12.68 -0.92
N LEU A 144 0.86 -13.90 -0.38
CA LEU A 144 -0.44 -14.51 -0.05
C LEU A 144 -1.10 -13.86 1.16
N LEU A 145 -0.31 -13.38 2.12
CA LEU A 145 -0.83 -12.63 3.26
C LEU A 145 -1.53 -11.35 2.77
N LEU A 146 -0.86 -10.53 1.96
CA LEU A 146 -1.42 -9.29 1.42
C LEU A 146 -2.67 -9.55 0.57
N MET A 147 -2.64 -10.58 -0.28
CA MET A 147 -3.81 -11.00 -1.03
C MET A 147 -4.98 -11.41 -0.09
N GLY A 148 -4.68 -12.10 1.00
CA GLY A 148 -5.66 -12.52 2.01
C GLY A 148 -6.23 -11.36 2.83
N LEU A 149 -5.43 -10.33 3.09
CA LEU A 149 -5.84 -9.09 3.75
C LEU A 149 -6.73 -8.20 2.88
N GLY A 150 -6.94 -8.56 1.60
CA GLY A 150 -7.87 -7.86 0.71
C GLY A 150 -7.25 -6.79 -0.18
N LEU A 151 -5.93 -6.83 -0.42
CA LEU A 151 -5.30 -5.90 -1.35
C LEU A 151 -5.65 -6.23 -2.80
N ASP A 152 -6.04 -5.21 -3.58
CA ASP A 152 -6.42 -5.35 -4.99
C ASP A 152 -5.19 -5.32 -5.93
N GLU A 153 -4.16 -4.56 -5.56
CA GLU A 153 -2.93 -4.39 -6.34
C GLU A 153 -1.67 -4.43 -5.47
N LEU A 154 -0.65 -5.17 -5.93
CA LEU A 154 0.70 -5.17 -5.34
C LEU A 154 1.68 -4.46 -6.30
N SER A 155 2.21 -3.31 -5.87
CA SER A 155 3.15 -2.52 -6.67
C SER A 155 4.59 -2.72 -6.20
N THR A 156 5.45 -3.25 -7.07
CA THR A 156 6.83 -3.64 -6.71
C THR A 156 7.81 -3.46 -7.87
N SER A 157 9.11 -3.65 -7.58
CA SER A 157 10.20 -3.62 -8.54
C SER A 157 9.97 -4.63 -9.68
N PRO A 158 10.19 -4.26 -10.96
CA PRO A 158 9.96 -5.15 -12.10
C PRO A 158 10.64 -6.51 -12.03
N SER A 159 11.81 -6.60 -11.36
CA SER A 159 12.54 -7.85 -11.15
C SER A 159 11.80 -8.86 -10.25
N LEU A 160 10.94 -8.39 -9.34
CA LEU A 160 10.19 -9.22 -8.39
C LEU A 160 8.82 -9.64 -8.92
N VAL A 161 8.30 -8.92 -9.93
CA VAL A 161 6.98 -9.19 -10.54
C VAL A 161 6.80 -10.65 -10.97
N PRO A 162 7.77 -11.33 -11.63
CA PRO A 162 7.58 -12.72 -12.04
C PRO A 162 7.36 -13.68 -10.86
N GLU A 163 8.07 -13.48 -9.76
CA GLU A 163 8.01 -14.33 -8.57
C GLU A 163 6.70 -14.13 -7.82
N VAL A 164 6.32 -12.87 -7.55
CA VAL A 164 5.04 -12.49 -6.95
C VAL A 164 3.86 -13.00 -7.80
N LYS A 165 3.91 -12.79 -9.12
CA LYS A 165 2.89 -13.28 -10.05
C LYS A 165 2.75 -14.80 -10.01
N LYS A 166 3.87 -15.53 -9.94
CA LYS A 166 3.85 -17.00 -9.87
C LYS A 166 3.17 -17.50 -8.60
N LEU A 167 3.39 -16.85 -7.46
CA LEU A 167 2.72 -17.18 -6.20
C LEU A 167 1.22 -16.91 -6.27
N ILE A 168 0.82 -15.74 -6.78
CA ILE A 168 -0.60 -15.39 -6.97
C ILE A 168 -1.30 -16.43 -7.85
N LEU A 169 -0.71 -16.76 -9.01
CA LEU A 169 -1.29 -17.73 -9.95
C LEU A 169 -1.30 -19.18 -9.44
N SER A 170 -0.48 -19.49 -8.42
CA SER A 170 -0.41 -20.83 -7.82
C SER A 170 -1.25 -20.97 -6.55
N SER A 171 -2.07 -19.96 -6.24
CA SER A 171 -2.82 -19.84 -4.99
C SER A 171 -4.30 -19.57 -5.23
N THR A 172 -5.10 -19.69 -4.18
CA THR A 172 -6.51 -19.29 -4.20
C THR A 172 -6.78 -18.18 -3.18
N MET A 173 -7.81 -17.36 -3.44
CA MET A 173 -8.26 -16.36 -2.47
C MET A 173 -8.76 -16.99 -1.16
N VAL A 174 -9.32 -18.21 -1.23
CA VAL A 174 -9.77 -18.95 -0.04
C VAL A 174 -8.61 -19.26 0.89
N ASP A 175 -7.52 -19.80 0.32
CA ASP A 175 -6.32 -20.15 1.07
C ASP A 175 -5.63 -18.89 1.63
N ALA A 176 -5.54 -17.84 0.84
CA ALA A 176 -4.92 -16.58 1.24
C ALA A 176 -5.69 -15.90 2.39
N ARG A 177 -7.02 -15.84 2.31
CA ARG A 177 -7.85 -15.29 3.41
C ARG A 177 -7.67 -16.09 4.69
N LYS A 178 -7.65 -17.42 4.61
CA LYS A 178 -7.40 -18.28 5.77
C LYS A 178 -6.03 -17.98 6.40
N LEU A 179 -4.98 -17.87 5.57
CA LEU A 179 -3.62 -17.54 6.02
C LEU A 179 -3.55 -16.17 6.71
N ALA A 180 -4.26 -15.17 6.16
CA ALA A 180 -4.34 -13.84 6.75
C ALA A 180 -5.08 -13.84 8.09
N GLU A 181 -6.23 -14.50 8.17
CA GLU A 181 -7.00 -14.63 9.41
C GLU A 181 -6.21 -15.35 10.51
N GLU A 182 -5.45 -16.39 10.17
CA GLU A 182 -4.57 -17.09 11.10
C GLU A 182 -3.43 -16.18 11.58
N SER A 183 -2.82 -15.42 10.67
CA SER A 183 -1.74 -14.46 10.96
C SER A 183 -2.21 -13.32 11.87
N LEU A 184 -3.40 -12.76 11.64
CA LEU A 184 -3.97 -11.66 12.43
C LEU A 184 -4.26 -12.05 13.89
N ARG A 185 -4.45 -13.35 14.17
CA ARG A 185 -4.66 -13.87 15.54
C ARG A 185 -3.37 -14.09 16.32
N MET A 186 -2.21 -13.89 15.71
CA MET A 186 -0.91 -14.09 16.37
C MET A 186 -0.49 -12.86 17.16
N ASN A 187 0.36 -13.07 18.16
CA ASN A 187 0.73 -12.01 19.10
C ASN A 187 2.03 -11.29 18.75
N THR A 188 2.89 -11.89 17.91
CA THR A 188 4.24 -11.37 17.64
C THR A 188 4.65 -11.53 16.17
N ALA A 189 5.51 -10.65 15.68
CA ALA A 189 6.03 -10.72 14.31
C ALA A 189 6.78 -12.03 14.00
N PRO A 190 7.60 -12.62 14.92
CA PRO A 190 8.21 -13.92 14.69
C PRO A 190 7.20 -15.05 14.48
N GLN A 191 6.12 -15.08 15.26
CA GLN A 191 5.06 -16.10 15.11
C GLN A 191 4.40 -16.00 13.72
N VAL A 192 4.06 -14.78 13.29
CA VAL A 192 3.52 -14.56 11.94
C VAL A 192 4.50 -15.04 10.89
N ARG A 193 5.77 -14.61 10.97
CA ARG A 193 6.80 -14.97 9.99
C ARG A 193 7.00 -16.49 9.89
N GLU A 194 7.09 -17.17 11.03
CA GLU A 194 7.24 -18.63 11.10
C GLU A 194 6.05 -19.33 10.46
N HIS A 195 4.82 -18.92 10.79
CA HIS A 195 3.61 -19.46 10.20
C HIS A 195 3.55 -19.29 8.68
N LEU A 196 3.88 -18.10 8.17
CA LEU A 196 3.97 -17.86 6.73
C LEU A 196 5.03 -18.76 6.08
N LEU A 197 6.20 -18.91 6.71
CA LEU A 197 7.28 -19.74 6.16
C LEU A 197 6.90 -21.22 6.10
N GLU A 198 6.29 -21.75 7.16
CA GLU A 198 5.80 -23.13 7.19
C GLU A 198 4.74 -23.35 6.11
N TYR A 199 3.80 -22.41 5.98
CA TYR A 199 2.78 -22.45 4.94
C TYR A 199 3.41 -22.47 3.54
N MET A 200 4.32 -21.52 3.26
CA MET A 200 4.99 -21.42 1.96
C MET A 200 5.83 -22.67 1.64
N LYS A 201 6.60 -23.18 2.61
CA LYS A 201 7.41 -24.41 2.43
C LYS A 201 6.52 -25.63 2.17
N SER A 202 5.39 -25.77 2.88
CA SER A 202 4.47 -26.89 2.67
C SER A 202 3.78 -26.84 1.31
N ARG A 203 3.36 -25.65 0.86
CA ARG A 203 2.55 -25.46 -0.35
C ARG A 203 3.40 -25.37 -1.63
N PHE A 204 4.58 -24.76 -1.53
CA PHE A 204 5.43 -24.38 -2.66
C PHE A 204 6.84 -24.99 -2.61
N SER A 205 7.01 -26.11 -1.91
CA SER A 205 8.29 -26.87 -1.85
C SER A 205 8.92 -27.15 -3.23
N ASN A 206 8.10 -27.24 -4.28
CA ASN A 206 8.55 -27.49 -5.64
C ASN A 206 8.80 -26.22 -6.47
N LEU A 207 8.56 -25.04 -5.91
CA LEU A 207 8.85 -23.78 -6.59
C LEU A 207 10.25 -23.28 -6.22
N PRO A 208 11.08 -22.86 -7.19
CA PRO A 208 12.40 -22.29 -6.92
C PRO A 208 12.26 -20.83 -6.44
N ILE A 209 11.57 -20.63 -5.31
CA ILE A 209 11.25 -19.35 -4.71
C ILE A 209 11.90 -19.31 -3.34
N TRP A 210 12.69 -18.27 -3.09
CA TRP A 210 13.41 -18.11 -1.83
C TRP A 210 12.56 -17.24 -0.91
N PHE A 211 12.01 -17.87 0.13
CA PHE A 211 11.11 -17.19 1.08
C PHE A 211 11.84 -16.52 2.25
N GLU A 212 13.14 -16.79 2.40
CA GLU A 212 13.99 -16.15 3.40
C GLU A 212 14.82 -15.05 2.72
N PRO A 213 15.08 -13.91 3.40
CA PRO A 213 15.99 -12.92 2.86
C PRO A 213 17.34 -13.58 2.60
N GLY A 214 17.90 -13.41 1.40
CA GLY A 214 19.30 -13.72 1.16
C GLY A 214 20.15 -12.95 2.17
N THR A 215 21.04 -13.68 2.84
CA THR A 215 22.08 -13.13 3.72
C THR A 215 22.86 -12.00 3.07
#